data_AF-A0A2D4PNK7-F1
#
_entry.id   AF-A0A2D4PNK7-F1
#
_cell.length_a   1.000
_cell.length_b   1.000
_cell.length_c   1.000
_cell.angle_alpha   90.00
_cell.angle_beta   90.00
_cell.angle_gamma   90.00
#
_symmetry.space_group_name_H-M   'P 1'
#
loop_
_entity.id
_entity.type
_entity.pdbx_description
1 polymer ?
#
loop_
_entity_poly.entity_id
_entity_poly.type
_entity_poly.pdbx_seq_one_letter_code
_entity_poly.pdbx_strand_id
1 'polypeptide(L)'
;GMDRGMYPTYYLHLEREDGKKVFLLAGRKRKKSKTSNYLISIDPTDLSREGESFIGKLRSNLMGTKFTVYDNGVNPVKTASSLEASNLRQELAAICYETNVLGFKGPRKMSVIIPGMNMDHERVSIRPRNEHETLLSRWQNKNTESVIELHNKTPVWNDDT
;
A
#
# COMPACT_ATOMS: atom_id res chain seq x y z
N GLY A 1 -18.11 -11.45 -1.87
CA GLY A 1 -19.15 -11.82 -0.90
C GLY A 1 -18.58 -11.83 0.50
N MET A 2 -19.40 -11.56 1.52
CA MET A 2 -19.03 -11.73 2.92
C MET A 2 -19.61 -13.06 3.42
N ASP A 3 -18.78 -14.09 3.53
CA ASP A 3 -19.16 -15.32 4.22
C ASP A 3 -18.70 -15.27 5.70
N ARG A 4 -19.68 -15.38 6.61
CA ARG A 4 -19.53 -15.90 7.98
C ARG A 4 -18.36 -15.32 8.80
N GLY A 5 -18.40 -14.02 9.09
CA GLY A 5 -17.43 -13.38 10.00
C GLY A 5 -16.00 -13.30 9.44
N MET A 6 -15.83 -13.50 8.14
CA MET A 6 -14.58 -13.27 7.43
C MET A 6 -14.56 -11.87 6.82
N TYR A 7 -13.37 -11.26 6.80
CA TYR A 7 -13.18 -10.03 6.03
C TYR A 7 -13.41 -10.31 4.54
N PRO A 8 -14.04 -9.38 3.80
CA PRO A 8 -14.30 -9.56 2.38
C PRO A 8 -13.00 -9.75 1.60
N THR A 9 -13.08 -10.56 0.55
CA THR A 9 -12.06 -10.64 -0.49
C THR A 9 -12.41 -9.66 -1.61
N TYR A 10 -11.44 -8.87 -2.02
CA TYR A 10 -11.48 -7.96 -3.16
C TYR A 10 -10.73 -8.58 -4.32
N TYR A 11 -11.22 -8.40 -5.54
CA TYR A 11 -10.59 -8.90 -6.75
C TYR A 11 -10.40 -7.75 -7.75
N LEU A 12 -9.19 -7.64 -8.29
CA LEU A 12 -8.83 -6.72 -9.36
C LEU A 12 -8.81 -7.48 -10.68
N HIS A 13 -9.53 -6.97 -11.67
CA HIS A 13 -9.54 -7.49 -13.03
C HIS A 13 -9.19 -6.39 -14.01
N LEU A 14 -8.47 -6.74 -15.07
CA LEU A 14 -8.35 -5.91 -16.26
C LEU A 14 -9.59 -6.14 -17.13
N GLU A 15 -10.31 -5.06 -17.40
CA GLU A 15 -11.41 -5.07 -18.38
C GLU A 15 -10.83 -4.76 -19.77
N ARG A 16 -11.04 -5.67 -20.70
CA ARG A 16 -10.62 -5.53 -22.10
C ARG A 16 -11.70 -4.81 -22.91
N GLU A 17 -11.30 -4.24 -24.04
CA GLU A 17 -12.23 -3.57 -24.98
C GLU A 17 -13.36 -4.48 -25.46
N ASP A 18 -13.13 -5.80 -25.53
CA ASP A 18 -14.14 -6.81 -25.89
C ASP A 18 -15.07 -7.19 -24.72
N GLY A 19 -15.01 -6.47 -23.60
CA GLY A 19 -15.80 -6.70 -22.39
C GLY A 19 -15.33 -7.89 -21.53
N LYS A 20 -14.30 -8.64 -21.96
CA LYS A 20 -13.76 -9.74 -21.15
C LYS A 20 -12.93 -9.23 -19.99
N LYS A 21 -12.97 -9.97 -18.89
CA LYS A 21 -12.24 -9.66 -17.66
C LYS A 21 -11.10 -10.65 -17.45
N VAL A 22 -9.89 -10.13 -17.25
CA VAL A 22 -8.70 -10.92 -16.91
C VAL A 22 -8.37 -10.67 -15.44
N PHE A 23 -8.33 -11.72 -14.63
CA PHE A 23 -7.95 -11.60 -13.22
C PHE A 23 -6.50 -11.15 -13.09
N LEU A 24 -6.25 -10.22 -12.15
CA LEU A 24 -4.90 -9.72 -11.84
C LEU A 24 -4.50 -10.02 -10.40
N LEU A 25 -5.30 -9.56 -9.43
CA LEU A 25 -4.94 -9.61 -8.01
C LEU A 25 -6.15 -9.89 -7.12
N ALA A 26 -5.91 -10.60 -6.02
CA ALA A 26 -6.86 -10.75 -4.92
C ALA A 26 -6.30 -10.12 -3.66
N GLY A 27 -7.16 -9.46 -2.89
CA GLY A 27 -6.80 -8.76 -1.66
C GLY A 27 -7.74 -9.13 -0.51
N ARG A 28 -7.20 -9.47 0.65
CA ARG A 28 -8.04 -9.78 1.84
C ARG A 28 -7.37 -9.35 3.14
N LYS A 29 -8.15 -8.74 4.03
CA LYS A 29 -7.69 -8.41 5.39
C LYS A 29 -7.45 -9.68 6.19
N ARG A 30 -6.33 -9.73 6.90
CA ARG A 30 -5.95 -10.84 7.76
C ARG A 30 -6.76 -10.82 9.05
N LYS A 31 -7.18 -12.00 9.50
CA LYS A 31 -7.68 -12.22 10.86
C LYS A 31 -6.57 -11.96 11.89
N LYS A 32 -6.94 -11.71 13.15
CA LYS A 32 -6.03 -11.59 14.31
C LYS A 32 -4.94 -10.50 14.15
N SER A 33 -5.24 -9.39 13.48
CA SER A 33 -4.33 -8.24 13.37
C SER A 33 -4.88 -7.05 14.17
N LYS A 34 -4.03 -6.42 15.00
CA LYS A 34 -4.39 -5.20 15.76
C LYS A 34 -4.65 -3.98 14.87
N THR A 35 -4.09 -3.97 13.67
CA THR A 35 -4.28 -2.93 12.66
C THR A 35 -4.83 -3.53 11.37
N SER A 36 -5.26 -2.68 10.43
CA SER A 36 -5.63 -3.15 9.10
C SER A 36 -4.40 -3.68 8.37
N ASN A 37 -4.45 -4.96 7.99
CA ASN A 37 -3.36 -5.69 7.37
C ASN A 37 -3.94 -6.58 6.28
N TYR A 38 -3.69 -6.24 5.02
CA TYR A 38 -4.20 -6.99 3.87
C TYR A 38 -3.08 -7.74 3.19
N LEU A 39 -3.34 -8.99 2.82
CA LEU A 39 -2.50 -9.74 1.87
C LEU A 39 -2.98 -9.45 0.46
N ILE A 40 -2.04 -9.38 -0.47
CA ILE A 40 -2.26 -9.22 -1.90
C ILE A 40 -1.61 -10.42 -2.58
N SER A 41 -2.39 -11.13 -3.39
CA SER A 41 -2.00 -12.37 -4.06
C SER A 41 -2.32 -12.32 -5.55
N ILE A 42 -1.54 -13.04 -6.35
CA ILE A 42 -1.80 -13.33 -7.78
C ILE A 42 -2.61 -14.62 -7.99
N ASP A 43 -3.05 -15.26 -6.92
CA ASP A 43 -3.95 -16.41 -6.95
C ASP A 43 -5.23 -16.08 -6.14
N PRO A 44 -6.43 -16.13 -6.74
CA PRO A 44 -7.66 -15.79 -6.04
C PRO A 44 -8.06 -16.85 -4.98
N THR A 45 -7.50 -18.05 -5.06
CA THR A 45 -7.76 -19.18 -4.17
C THR A 45 -6.73 -19.29 -3.05
N ASP A 46 -5.51 -18.79 -3.26
CA ASP A 46 -4.45 -18.74 -2.25
C ASP A 46 -4.22 -17.31 -1.71
N LEU A 47 -4.83 -17.05 -0.55
CA LEU A 47 -4.66 -15.82 0.23
C LEU A 47 -3.91 -16.09 1.53
N SER A 48 -2.82 -16.86 1.43
CA SER A 48 -1.88 -17.14 2.52
C SER A 48 -0.67 -16.21 2.46
N ARG A 49 0.07 -16.11 3.57
CA ARG A 49 1.30 -15.30 3.62
C ARG A 49 2.54 -16.10 3.18
N GLU A 50 2.48 -17.42 3.35
CA GLU A 50 3.58 -18.34 3.09
C GLU A 50 3.46 -18.98 1.71
N GLY A 51 2.32 -18.81 1.02
CA GLY A 51 2.13 -19.26 -0.35
C GLY A 51 2.95 -18.46 -1.34
N GLU A 52 3.35 -19.12 -2.42
CA GLU A 52 4.15 -18.55 -3.51
C GLU A 52 3.39 -17.43 -4.26
N SER A 53 2.06 -17.45 -4.19
CA SER A 53 1.18 -16.45 -4.79
C SER A 53 1.19 -15.09 -4.06
N PHE A 54 1.76 -15.01 -2.86
CA PHE A 54 1.85 -13.79 -2.07
C PHE A 54 2.89 -12.82 -2.66
N ILE A 55 2.41 -11.67 -3.14
CA ILE A 55 3.27 -10.66 -3.77
C ILE A 55 3.34 -9.34 -3.00
N GLY A 56 2.43 -9.09 -2.05
CA GLY A 56 2.40 -7.80 -1.38
C GLY A 56 1.47 -7.70 -0.18
N LYS A 57 1.67 -6.63 0.59
CA LYS A 57 0.96 -6.40 1.86
C LYS A 57 0.68 -4.93 2.10
N LEU A 58 -0.58 -4.59 2.37
CA LEU A 58 -0.98 -3.28 2.88
C LEU A 58 -1.04 -3.32 4.41
N ARG A 59 -0.41 -2.37 5.10
CA ARG A 59 -0.46 -2.25 6.57
C ARG A 59 -0.84 -0.83 6.97
N SER A 60 -1.81 -0.69 7.86
CA SER A 60 -2.17 0.60 8.48
C SER A 60 -1.43 0.84 9.80
N ASN A 61 -1.35 2.12 10.17
CA ASN A 61 -1.16 2.55 11.56
C ASN A 61 -2.41 2.25 12.41
N LEU A 62 -2.31 2.49 13.72
CA LEU A 62 -3.38 2.20 14.68
C LEU A 62 -4.66 3.00 14.39
N MET A 63 -4.52 4.26 13.99
CA MET A 63 -5.65 5.16 13.71
C MET A 63 -6.32 4.90 12.35
N GLY A 64 -5.70 4.09 11.47
CA GLY A 64 -6.22 3.87 10.12
C GLY A 64 -6.10 5.09 9.21
N THR A 65 -5.15 5.98 9.48
CA THR A 65 -4.94 7.24 8.73
C THR A 65 -3.70 7.19 7.86
N LYS A 66 -2.76 6.29 8.16
CA LYS A 66 -1.55 6.07 7.36
C LYS A 66 -1.45 4.60 6.99
N PHE A 67 -1.11 4.33 5.75
CA PHE A 67 -0.95 2.99 5.22
C PHE A 67 0.36 2.88 4.44
N THR A 68 0.96 1.70 4.46
CA THR A 68 2.16 1.39 3.70
C THR A 68 1.96 0.07 2.97
N VAL A 69 2.30 0.05 1.67
CA VAL A 69 2.31 -1.12 0.82
C VAL A 69 3.73 -1.67 0.75
N TYR A 70 3.88 -2.95 1.03
CA TYR A 70 5.14 -3.68 0.93
C TYR A 70 5.04 -4.74 -0.16
N ASP A 71 6.18 -5.12 -0.73
CA ASP A 71 6.30 -6.37 -1.49
C ASP A 71 6.33 -7.60 -0.54
N ASN A 72 6.72 -8.76 -1.08
CA ASN A 72 6.83 -10.02 -0.35
C ASN A 72 8.18 -10.24 0.37
N GLY A 73 9.09 -9.25 0.38
CA GLY A 73 10.39 -9.38 1.01
C GLY A 73 10.35 -9.47 2.54
N VAL A 74 11.53 -9.63 3.14
CA VAL A 74 11.69 -9.88 4.57
C VAL A 74 11.56 -8.58 5.37
N ASN A 75 10.90 -8.64 6.53
CA ASN A 75 10.82 -7.49 7.44
C ASN A 75 12.18 -7.29 8.14
N PRO A 76 12.81 -6.09 8.03
CA PRO A 76 14.11 -5.82 8.65
C PRO A 76 14.14 -6.11 10.17
N VAL A 77 13.05 -5.79 10.89
CA VAL A 77 12.97 -5.99 12.35
C VAL A 77 12.96 -7.46 12.77
N LYS A 78 12.57 -8.37 11.87
CA LYS A 78 12.48 -9.80 12.16
C LYS A 78 13.79 -10.56 11.86
N THR A 79 14.84 -9.84 11.48
CA THR A 79 16.06 -10.44 10.98
C THR A 79 17.25 -10.04 11.85
N ALA A 80 18.03 -11.03 12.30
CA ALA A 80 19.33 -10.80 12.90
C ALA A 80 20.34 -10.38 11.80
N SER A 81 20.70 -9.09 11.80
CA SER A 81 21.93 -8.41 11.30
C SER A 81 22.71 -8.89 10.04
N SER A 82 22.34 -9.94 9.31
CA SER A 82 23.18 -10.59 8.30
C SER A 82 22.49 -10.97 6.98
N LEU A 83 21.22 -10.61 6.76
CA LEU A 83 20.62 -10.81 5.43
C LEU A 83 21.14 -9.77 4.44
N GLU A 84 21.47 -10.26 3.25
CA GLU A 84 21.71 -9.45 2.04
C GLU A 84 20.58 -8.43 1.85
N ALA A 85 20.98 -7.19 1.51
CA ALA A 85 20.06 -6.07 1.38
C ALA A 85 18.96 -6.31 0.33
N SER A 86 19.22 -7.18 -0.65
CA SER A 86 18.29 -7.57 -1.71
C SER A 86 17.05 -8.30 -1.20
N ASN A 87 17.15 -9.03 -0.09
CA ASN A 87 16.05 -9.82 0.50
C ASN A 87 15.12 -9.00 1.40
N LEU A 88 15.50 -7.76 1.72
CA LEU A 88 14.65 -6.86 2.50
C LEU A 88 13.43 -6.43 1.69
N ARG A 89 12.29 -6.35 2.37
CA ARG A 89 11.06 -5.86 1.76
C ARG A 89 11.22 -4.44 1.23
N GLN A 90 10.61 -4.18 0.10
CA GLN A 90 10.45 -2.84 -0.43
C GLN A 90 9.20 -2.17 0.12
N GLU A 91 9.22 -0.84 0.17
CA GLU A 91 8.00 -0.03 0.28
C GLU A 91 7.60 0.44 -1.12
N LEU A 92 6.41 0.02 -1.58
CA LEU A 92 5.91 0.29 -2.93
C LEU A 92 5.05 1.54 -2.99
N ALA A 93 4.37 1.86 -1.88
CA ALA A 93 3.58 3.07 -1.73
C ALA A 93 3.32 3.36 -0.24
N ALA A 94 3.09 4.61 0.10
CA ALA A 94 2.48 5.03 1.35
C ALA A 94 1.29 5.96 1.08
N ILE A 95 0.24 5.83 1.90
CA ILE A 95 -1.00 6.57 1.77
C ILE A 95 -1.29 7.26 3.09
N CYS A 96 -1.51 8.57 3.05
CA CYS A 96 -1.84 9.40 4.20
C CYS A 96 -3.19 10.07 3.99
N TYR A 97 -4.10 9.88 4.93
CA TYR A 97 -5.34 10.65 5.03
C TYR A 97 -5.18 11.71 6.12
N GLU A 98 -5.41 12.97 5.76
CA GLU A 98 -5.47 14.04 6.75
C GLU A 98 -6.74 13.89 7.60
N THR A 99 -6.56 13.93 8.92
CA THR A 99 -7.66 13.93 9.88
C THR A 99 -8.19 15.35 10.04
N ASN A 100 -9.49 15.54 9.86
CA ASN A 100 -10.13 16.83 10.16
C ASN A 100 -10.30 16.96 11.67
N VAL A 101 -9.28 17.51 12.37
CA VAL A 101 -9.25 17.58 13.84
C VAL A 101 -10.11 18.73 14.41
N LEU A 102 -10.61 19.63 13.55
CA LEU A 102 -11.28 20.87 13.97
C LEU A 102 -12.70 21.04 13.38
N GLY A 103 -13.36 19.96 12.96
CA GLY A 103 -14.75 20.02 12.48
C GLY A 103 -14.94 20.68 11.11
N PHE A 104 -13.86 20.99 10.39
CA PHE A 104 -13.94 21.48 9.01
C PHE A 104 -14.66 20.45 8.12
N LYS A 105 -15.84 20.84 7.62
CA LYS A 105 -16.62 20.10 6.63
C LYS A 105 -16.03 20.37 5.24
N GLY A 106 -14.90 19.71 4.97
CA GLY A 106 -14.22 19.77 3.68
C GLY A 106 -13.83 18.37 3.20
N PRO A 107 -13.61 18.20 1.88
CA PRO A 107 -13.09 16.97 1.31
C PRO A 107 -11.83 16.50 2.04
N ARG A 108 -11.74 15.19 2.34
CA ARG A 108 -10.55 14.62 2.98
C ARG A 108 -9.37 14.69 2.03
N LYS A 109 -8.29 15.35 2.45
CA LYS A 109 -7.02 15.32 1.72
C LYS A 109 -6.35 13.97 1.88
N MET A 110 -5.87 13.44 0.76
CA MET A 110 -5.16 12.19 0.63
C MET A 110 -3.86 12.46 -0.10
N SER A 111 -2.74 12.11 0.53
CA SER A 111 -1.42 12.08 -0.11
C SER A 111 -1.01 10.63 -0.37
N VAL A 112 -0.40 10.40 -1.53
CA VAL A 112 0.19 9.12 -1.92
C VAL A 112 1.67 9.36 -2.21
N ILE A 113 2.53 8.61 -1.55
CA ILE A 113 3.98 8.67 -1.71
C ILE A 113 4.40 7.37 -2.37
N ILE A 114 5.10 7.45 -3.50
CA ILE A 114 5.67 6.29 -4.20
C ILE A 114 7.18 6.49 -4.36
N PRO A 115 7.97 5.42 -4.52
CA PRO A 115 9.36 5.57 -4.91
C PRO A 115 9.50 6.31 -6.25
N GLY A 116 10.57 7.08 -6.39
CA GLY A 116 10.90 7.78 -7.63
C GLY A 116 11.24 6.83 -8.78
N MET A 117 11.53 7.42 -9.94
CA MET A 117 11.87 6.69 -11.17
C MET A 117 13.32 6.98 -11.54
N ASN A 118 14.03 5.99 -12.09
CA ASN A 118 15.36 6.17 -12.69
C ASN A 118 15.25 6.71 -14.13
N MET A 119 16.39 6.85 -14.81
CA MET A 119 16.44 7.34 -16.20
C MET A 119 15.79 6.39 -17.21
N ASP A 120 15.65 5.11 -16.86
CA ASP A 120 15.02 4.08 -17.70
C ASP A 120 13.50 3.98 -17.45
N HIS A 121 12.92 4.92 -16.69
CA HIS A 121 11.52 4.89 -16.27
C HIS A 121 11.15 3.62 -15.48
N GLU A 122 12.11 3.09 -14.73
CA GLU A 122 11.88 2.04 -13.74
C GLU A 122 11.86 2.60 -12.33
N ARG A 123 11.14 1.93 -11.44
CA ARG A 123 11.01 2.35 -10.05
C ARG A 123 12.34 2.18 -9.31
N VAL A 124 12.82 3.24 -8.66
CA VAL A 124 13.96 3.15 -7.72
C VAL A 124 13.53 2.34 -6.50
N SER A 125 14.22 1.23 -6.24
CA SER A 125 13.93 0.38 -5.08
C SER A 125 14.20 1.10 -3.75
N ILE A 126 13.20 1.12 -2.87
CA ILE A 126 13.34 1.58 -1.48
C ILE A 126 13.14 0.40 -0.54
N ARG A 127 14.23 -0.07 0.09
CA ARG A 127 14.25 -1.16 1.08
C ARG A 127 14.69 -0.61 2.44
N PRO A 128 13.76 -0.07 3.27
CA PRO A 128 14.13 0.57 4.52
C PRO A 128 14.79 -0.42 5.49
N ARG A 129 15.95 -0.06 6.03
CA ARG A 129 16.65 -0.83 7.08
C ARG A 129 16.25 -0.37 8.49
N ASN A 130 15.81 0.87 8.61
CA ASN A 130 15.36 1.51 9.84
C ASN A 130 14.16 2.42 9.55
N GLU A 131 13.58 3.02 10.60
CA GLU A 131 12.38 3.86 10.48
C GLU A 131 12.61 5.15 9.68
N HIS A 132 13.83 5.69 9.67
CA HIS A 132 14.16 6.94 8.98
C HIS A 132 14.20 6.79 7.44
N GLU A 133 14.38 5.55 6.95
CA GLU A 133 14.49 5.26 5.52
C GLU A 133 13.13 4.98 4.84
N THR A 134 12.04 4.90 5.60
CA THR A 134 10.68 4.61 5.08
C THR A 134 10.16 5.74 4.18
N LEU A 135 9.21 5.42 3.30
CA LEU A 135 8.54 6.42 2.45
C LEU A 135 7.88 7.53 3.27
N LEU A 136 7.24 7.15 4.38
CA LEU A 136 6.59 8.11 5.27
C LEU A 136 7.60 9.05 5.94
N SER A 137 8.71 8.52 6.44
CA SER A 137 9.78 9.34 7.05
C SER A 137 10.44 10.27 6.04
N ARG A 138 10.75 9.78 4.83
CA ARG A 138 11.29 10.62 3.74
C ARG A 138 10.37 11.79 3.41
N TRP A 139 9.08 11.51 3.25
CA TRP A 139 8.08 12.54 2.99
C TRP A 139 7.94 13.55 4.14
N GLN A 140 7.87 13.09 5.39
CA GLN A 140 7.77 13.96 6.57
C GLN A 140 8.99 14.84 6.74
N ASN A 141 10.18 14.33 6.42
CA ASN A 141 11.44 15.05 6.49
C ASN A 141 11.75 15.87 5.23
N LYS A 142 10.82 15.96 4.27
CA LYS A 142 10.99 16.67 2.99
C LYS A 142 12.19 16.19 2.16
N ASN A 143 12.60 14.94 2.35
CA ASN A 143 13.57 14.28 1.48
C ASN A 143 12.85 13.71 0.25
N THR A 144 12.71 14.54 -0.78
CA THR A 144 11.96 14.21 -2.00
C THR A 144 12.83 13.70 -3.15
N GLU A 145 14.14 13.55 -2.97
CA GLU A 145 15.07 13.16 -4.05
C GLU A 145 14.76 11.77 -4.62
N SER A 146 14.16 10.89 -3.81
CA SER A 146 13.94 9.47 -4.12
C SER A 146 12.47 9.07 -4.09
N VAL A 147 11.55 10.03 -3.93
CA VAL A 147 10.11 9.77 -3.81
C VAL A 147 9.31 10.77 -4.63
N ILE A 148 8.14 10.34 -5.09
CA ILE A 148 7.15 11.18 -5.76
C ILE A 148 5.97 11.31 -4.81
N GLU A 149 5.53 12.55 -4.58
CA GLU A 149 4.32 12.88 -3.84
C GLU A 149 3.17 13.17 -4.82
N LEU A 150 2.04 12.52 -4.57
CA LEU A 150 0.80 12.66 -5.33
C LEU A 150 -0.33 13.03 -4.36
N HIS A 151 -1.36 13.70 -4.86
CA HIS A 151 -2.54 14.06 -4.08
C HIS A 151 -3.82 13.67 -4.80
N ASN A 152 -4.89 13.41 -4.04
CA ASN A 152 -6.20 13.32 -4.66
C ASN A 152 -6.56 14.66 -5.34
N LYS A 153 -7.26 14.58 -6.47
CA LYS A 153 -7.85 15.77 -7.08
C LYS A 153 -8.83 16.39 -6.08
N THR A 154 -8.72 17.70 -5.86
CA THR A 154 -9.69 18.44 -5.06
C THR A 154 -11.06 18.33 -5.73
N PRO A 155 -12.07 17.76 -5.05
CA PRO A 155 -13.39 17.68 -5.65
C PRO A 155 -13.97 19.09 -5.76
N VAL A 156 -14.73 19.30 -6.82
CA VAL A 156 -15.45 20.54 -7.07
C VAL A 156 -16.92 20.25 -6.75
N TRP A 157 -17.54 21.13 -5.96
CA TRP A 157 -18.96 21.04 -5.71
C TRP A 157 -19.72 21.30 -7.01
N ASN A 158 -20.70 20.45 -7.31
CA ASN A 158 -21.59 20.64 -8.44
C ASN A 158 -22.98 20.91 -7.88
N ASP A 159 -23.55 22.08 -8.17
CA ASP A 159 -24.87 22.45 -7.66
C ASP A 159 -26.00 21.61 -8.28
N ASP A 160 -25.75 20.96 -9.42
CA ASP A 160 -26.72 20.11 -10.11
C ASP A 160 -26.78 18.65 -9.58
N THR A 161 -25.89 18.26 -8.64
CA THR A 161 -25.80 16.88 -8.09
C THR A 161 -25.45 16.85 -6.61
#